data_AF-B1BY31-F1
#
_entry.id   AF-B1BY31-F1
#
_cell.length_a   1.000
_cell.length_b   1.000
_cell.length_c   1.000
_cell.angle_alpha   90.00
_cell.angle_beta   90.00
_cell.angle_gamma   90.00
#
_symmetry.space_group_name_H-M   'P 1'
#
loop_
_entity.id
_entity.type
_entity.pdbx_description
1 polymer ?
#
loop_
_entity_poly.entity_id
_entity_poly.type
_entity_poly.pdbx_seq_one_letter_code
_entity_poly.pdbx_strand_id
1 'polypeptide(L)'
;MELFLIFIGAMLVNNFVLSQFLGICSFIGVSKKKDAAVGMGLAVTFVMVLASIISWLVYNLVLDKLNITYLKTIVFVLVIASLVQFVEMVVKKYSPSLYKALGIFLPLITTNCAVLGMAVTNVEEGYNLIQSIVHALGAAGGFMLAIVLMSFLREKIDDNEEIHPYFRGLPITLFTAALMSIAFLGFQGLI
;
A
#
# COMPACT_ATOMS: atom_id res chain seq x y z
N MET A 1 3.64 -19.62 14.79
CA MET A 1 4.36 -19.79 13.52
C MET A 1 3.59 -19.20 12.36
N GLU A 2 2.31 -19.53 12.19
CA GLU A 2 1.51 -19.00 11.07
C GLU A 2 1.45 -17.46 10.99
N LEU A 3 1.22 -16.75 12.11
CA LEU A 3 1.14 -15.28 12.08
C LEU A 3 2.44 -14.60 11.66
N PHE A 4 3.59 -15.13 12.09
CA PHE A 4 4.89 -14.59 11.70
C PHE A 4 5.20 -14.87 10.23
N LEU A 5 4.83 -16.06 9.74
CA LEU A 5 4.94 -16.42 8.32
C LEU A 5 4.02 -15.57 7.44
N ILE A 6 2.78 -15.30 7.86
CA ILE A 6 1.85 -14.40 7.16
C ILE A 6 2.42 -12.99 7.11
N PHE A 7 2.99 -12.50 8.20
CA PHE A 7 3.61 -11.17 8.25
C PHE A 7 4.81 -11.06 7.31
N ILE A 8 5.78 -11.97 7.41
CA ILE A 8 6.98 -11.99 6.56
C ILE A 8 6.62 -12.25 5.10
N GLY A 9 5.67 -13.16 4.86
CA GLY A 9 5.13 -13.47 3.54
C GLY A 9 4.52 -12.25 2.88
N ALA A 10 3.63 -11.52 3.56
CA ALA A 10 3.01 -10.32 3.01
C ALA A 10 4.00 -9.15 2.82
N MET A 11 4.99 -9.04 3.71
CA MET A 11 5.96 -7.93 3.68
C MET A 11 7.02 -8.09 2.58
N LEU A 12 7.57 -9.30 2.42
CA LEU A 12 8.75 -9.56 1.59
C LEU A 12 8.44 -10.44 0.38
N VAL A 13 7.72 -11.55 0.57
CA VAL A 13 7.56 -12.58 -0.48
C VAL A 13 6.47 -12.23 -1.47
N ASN A 14 5.26 -11.97 -0.98
CA ASN A 14 4.10 -11.57 -1.76
C ASN A 14 3.92 -10.05 -1.71
N ASN A 15 5.03 -9.29 -1.78
CA ASN A 15 5.00 -7.85 -1.67
C ASN A 15 4.05 -7.24 -2.70
N PHE A 16 3.10 -6.45 -2.21
CA PHE A 16 2.01 -5.91 -3.03
C PHE A 16 2.53 -5.00 -4.15
N VAL A 17 3.57 -4.22 -3.90
CA VAL A 17 4.11 -3.26 -4.87
C VAL A 17 5.04 -3.93 -5.86
N LEU A 18 5.99 -4.73 -5.36
CA LEU A 18 7.11 -5.22 -6.16
C LEU A 18 6.90 -6.61 -6.76
N SER A 19 6.03 -7.44 -6.17
CA SER A 19 5.69 -8.78 -6.67
C SER A 19 4.31 -8.83 -7.32
N GLN A 20 3.32 -8.11 -6.79
CA GLN A 20 1.94 -8.13 -7.32
C GLN A 20 1.58 -6.89 -8.15
N PHE A 21 2.48 -5.91 -8.27
CA PHE A 21 2.28 -4.68 -9.06
C PHE A 21 1.03 -3.86 -8.65
N LEU A 22 0.67 -3.88 -7.37
CA LEU A 22 -0.43 -3.12 -6.78
C LEU A 22 0.08 -1.82 -6.15
N GLY A 23 -0.67 -0.72 -6.31
CA GLY A 23 -0.34 0.56 -5.66
C GLY A 23 0.75 1.37 -6.37
N ILE A 24 1.03 1.09 -7.65
CA ILE A 24 2.08 1.77 -8.43
C ILE A 24 1.83 3.29 -8.57
N CYS A 25 0.56 3.72 -8.62
CA CYS A 25 0.19 5.13 -8.82
C CYS A 25 0.78 6.05 -7.74
N SER A 26 0.59 5.70 -6.47
CA SER A 26 1.13 6.44 -5.33
C SER A 26 2.63 6.21 -5.17
N PHE A 27 3.12 5.00 -5.48
CA PHE A 27 4.53 4.65 -5.45
C PHE A 27 5.38 5.52 -6.39
N ILE A 28 4.95 5.73 -7.64
CA ILE A 28 5.65 6.59 -8.60
C ILE A 28 5.43 8.08 -8.30
N GLY A 29 4.22 8.45 -7.86
CA GLY A 29 3.83 9.84 -7.66
C GLY A 29 4.52 10.51 -6.46
N VAL A 30 4.68 9.79 -5.35
CA VAL A 30 5.07 10.38 -4.05
C VAL A 30 6.53 10.08 -3.66
N SER A 31 7.21 9.17 -4.37
CA SER A 31 8.60 8.78 -4.09
C SER A 31 9.67 9.83 -4.43
N LYS A 32 9.32 11.07 -4.82
CA LYS A 32 10.33 12.09 -5.14
C LYS A 32 11.02 12.69 -3.91
N LYS A 33 10.36 12.68 -2.75
CA LYS A 33 10.88 13.26 -1.51
C LYS A 33 10.73 12.27 -0.38
N LYS A 34 11.78 12.06 0.41
CA LYS A 34 11.77 11.15 1.57
C LYS A 34 10.62 11.43 2.54
N ASP A 35 10.44 12.69 2.94
CA ASP A 35 9.42 13.07 3.92
C ASP A 35 7.99 12.74 3.42
N ALA A 36 7.75 12.95 2.13
CA ALA A 36 6.46 12.63 1.52
C ALA A 36 6.25 11.12 1.39
N ALA A 37 7.29 10.37 1.02
CA ALA A 37 7.25 8.92 0.91
C ALA A 37 6.97 8.24 2.26
N VAL A 38 7.65 8.68 3.33
CA VAL A 38 7.44 8.18 4.70
C VAL A 38 6.03 8.54 5.18
N GLY A 39 5.59 9.79 4.98
CA GLY A 39 4.25 10.22 5.36
C GLY A 39 3.16 9.42 4.64
N MET A 40 3.34 9.14 3.35
CA MET A 40 2.42 8.31 2.57
C MET A 40 2.39 6.86 3.06
N GLY A 41 3.56 6.26 3.32
CA GLY A 41 3.67 4.89 3.84
C GLY A 41 2.93 4.73 5.18
N LEU A 42 3.10 5.67 6.11
CA LEU A 42 2.40 5.68 7.40
C LEU A 42 0.88 5.86 7.24
N ALA A 43 0.44 6.77 6.37
CA ALA A 43 -0.98 7.00 6.10
C ALA A 43 -1.64 5.75 5.50
N VAL A 44 -1.00 5.11 4.52
CA VAL A 44 -1.49 3.87 3.91
C VAL A 44 -1.52 2.75 4.94
N THR A 45 -0.51 2.63 5.81
CA THR A 45 -0.49 1.63 6.89
C THR A 45 -1.70 1.77 7.82
N PHE A 46 -1.98 2.99 8.26
CA PHE A 46 -3.13 3.26 9.11
C PHE A 46 -4.45 2.88 8.44
N VAL A 47 -4.64 3.28 7.18
CA VAL A 47 -5.85 2.96 6.40
C VAL A 47 -5.97 1.46 6.15
N MET A 48 -4.89 0.75 5.83
CA MET A 48 -4.90 -0.70 5.57
C MET A 48 -5.33 -1.49 6.81
N VAL A 49 -4.82 -1.15 8.00
CA VAL A 49 -5.19 -1.83 9.24
C VAL A 49 -6.66 -1.59 9.61
N LEU A 50 -7.14 -0.35 9.48
CA LEU A 50 -8.56 -0.06 9.74
C LEU A 50 -9.46 -0.73 8.69
N ALA A 51 -9.07 -0.66 7.42
CA ALA A 51 -9.79 -1.30 6.34
C ALA A 51 -9.86 -2.81 6.54
N SER A 52 -8.80 -3.47 7.01
CA SER A 52 -8.82 -4.93 7.23
C SER A 52 -9.80 -5.34 8.31
N ILE A 53 -9.90 -4.56 9.40
CA ILE A 53 -10.83 -4.83 10.51
C ILE A 53 -12.27 -4.69 10.02
N ILE A 54 -12.58 -3.57 9.36
CA ILE A 54 -13.95 -3.27 8.94
C ILE A 54 -14.37 -4.15 7.76
N SER A 55 -13.49 -4.40 6.79
CA SER A 55 -13.80 -5.28 5.65
C SER A 55 -14.06 -6.71 6.12
N TRP A 56 -13.29 -7.20 7.10
CA TRP A 56 -13.52 -8.52 7.69
C TRP A 56 -14.87 -8.60 8.42
N LEU A 57 -15.21 -7.58 9.22
CA LEU A 57 -16.51 -7.52 9.91
C LEU A 57 -17.67 -7.48 8.91
N VAL A 58 -17.59 -6.60 7.91
CA VAL A 58 -18.64 -6.44 6.90
C VAL A 58 -18.80 -7.72 6.08
N TYR A 59 -17.70 -8.37 5.70
CA TYR A 59 -17.75 -9.61 4.93
C TYR A 59 -18.43 -10.74 5.71
N ASN A 60 -17.96 -11.05 6.91
CA ASN A 60 -18.44 -12.20 7.70
C ASN A 60 -19.81 -11.95 8.35
N LEU A 61 -20.12 -10.72 8.76
CA LEU A 61 -21.38 -10.41 9.44
C LEU A 61 -22.51 -10.10 8.47
N VAL A 62 -22.21 -9.58 7.28
CA VAL A 62 -23.22 -9.11 6.32
C VAL A 62 -23.18 -9.95 5.05
N LEU A 63 -22.09 -9.90 4.28
CA LEU A 63 -22.08 -10.45 2.92
C LEU A 63 -22.27 -11.97 2.90
N ASP A 64 -21.58 -12.67 3.81
CA ASP A 64 -21.65 -14.13 3.91
C ASP A 64 -23.04 -14.59 4.37
N LYS A 65 -23.58 -13.97 5.43
CA LYS A 65 -24.93 -14.29 5.95
C LYS A 65 -26.04 -14.02 4.95
N LEU A 66 -25.92 -12.98 4.15
CA LEU A 66 -26.89 -12.60 3.11
C LEU A 66 -26.63 -13.31 1.76
N ASN A 67 -25.58 -14.13 1.64
CA ASN A 67 -25.17 -14.80 0.39
C ASN A 67 -24.96 -13.83 -0.80
N ILE A 68 -24.54 -12.60 -0.54
CA ILE A 68 -24.31 -11.55 -1.55
C ILE A 68 -22.82 -11.27 -1.76
N THR A 69 -22.00 -12.31 -1.68
CA THR A 69 -20.53 -12.23 -1.76
C THR A 69 -20.01 -11.66 -3.08
N TYR A 70 -20.81 -11.71 -4.16
CA TYR A 70 -20.48 -11.09 -5.45
C TYR A 70 -20.32 -9.56 -5.38
N LEU A 71 -20.91 -8.90 -4.37
CA LEU A 71 -20.80 -7.44 -4.15
C LEU A 71 -19.53 -7.04 -3.38
N LYS A 72 -18.66 -7.99 -2.99
CA LYS A 72 -17.49 -7.75 -2.11
C LYS A 72 -16.65 -6.54 -2.53
N THR A 73 -16.30 -6.43 -3.81
CA THR A 73 -15.42 -5.38 -4.32
C THR A 73 -16.05 -4.00 -4.16
N ILE A 74 -17.34 -3.86 -4.50
CA ILE A 74 -18.06 -2.58 -4.40
C ILE A 74 -18.16 -2.14 -2.94
N VAL A 75 -18.49 -3.08 -2.05
CA VAL A 75 -18.60 -2.82 -0.61
C VAL A 75 -17.25 -2.42 -0.02
N PHE A 76 -16.15 -3.10 -0.38
CA PHE A 76 -14.82 -2.77 0.11
C PHE A 76 -14.36 -1.39 -0.36
N VAL A 77 -14.60 -1.03 -1.62
CA VAL A 77 -14.28 0.32 -2.12
C VAL A 77 -15.07 1.38 -1.34
N LEU A 78 -16.34 1.15 -1.05
CA LEU A 78 -17.16 2.07 -0.26
C LEU A 78 -16.65 2.23 1.18
N VAL A 79 -16.28 1.11 1.83
CA VAL A 79 -15.66 1.12 3.16
C VAL A 79 -14.36 1.90 3.15
N ILE A 80 -13.46 1.63 2.21
CA ILE A 80 -12.17 2.34 2.09
C ILE A 80 -12.39 3.83 1.83
N ALA A 81 -13.31 4.19 0.92
CA ALA A 81 -13.61 5.59 0.60
C ALA A 81 -14.10 6.37 1.83
N SER A 82 -15.02 5.80 2.61
CA SER A 82 -15.51 6.42 3.84
C SER A 82 -14.41 6.57 4.91
N LEU A 83 -13.53 5.58 5.05
CA LEU A 83 -12.41 5.62 5.98
C LEU A 83 -11.38 6.68 5.60
N VAL A 84 -10.98 6.74 4.33
CA VAL A 84 -10.00 7.74 3.87
C VAL A 84 -10.58 9.15 3.99
N GLN A 85 -11.86 9.34 3.71
CA GLN A 85 -12.51 10.63 3.92
C GLN A 85 -12.47 11.06 5.39
N PHE A 86 -12.69 10.12 6.31
CA PHE A 86 -12.53 10.38 7.75
C PHE A 86 -11.09 10.75 8.10
N VAL A 87 -10.11 10.00 7.59
CA VAL A 87 -8.68 10.28 7.80
C VAL A 87 -8.31 11.66 7.25
N GLU A 88 -8.84 12.07 6.10
CA GLU A 88 -8.60 13.39 5.53
C GLU A 88 -9.03 14.51 6.47
N MET A 89 -10.24 14.41 7.03
CA MET A 89 -10.76 15.40 7.98
C MET A 89 -9.89 15.47 9.25
N VAL A 90 -9.43 14.32 9.74
CA VAL A 90 -8.54 14.24 10.92
C VAL A 90 -7.18 14.87 10.62
N VAL A 91 -6.53 14.50 9.52
CA VAL A 91 -5.21 15.04 9.14
C VAL A 91 -5.28 16.55 8.93
N LYS A 92 -6.34 17.05 8.27
CA LYS A 92 -6.55 18.49 8.06
C LYS A 92 -6.66 19.27 9.37
N LYS A 93 -7.23 18.67 10.43
CA LYS A 93 -7.41 19.32 11.74
C LYS A 93 -6.17 19.23 12.62
N TYR A 94 -5.52 18.07 12.69
CA TYR A 94 -4.41 17.83 13.63
C TYR A 94 -3.03 18.14 13.06
N SER A 95 -2.82 18.02 11.74
CA SER A 95 -1.51 18.27 11.12
C SER A 95 -1.62 19.03 9.78
N PRO A 96 -1.73 20.36 9.84
CA PRO A 96 -1.84 21.20 8.64
C PRO A 96 -0.59 21.14 7.74
N SER A 97 0.59 20.90 8.32
CA SER A 97 1.84 20.73 7.57
C SER A 97 1.81 19.46 6.72
N LEU A 98 1.35 18.34 7.29
CA LEU A 98 1.19 17.08 6.58
C LEU A 98 0.10 17.18 5.50
N TYR A 99 -1.02 17.84 5.80
CA TYR A 99 -2.08 18.09 4.82
C TYR A 99 -1.60 18.96 3.64
N LYS A 100 -0.75 19.96 3.87
CA LYS A 100 -0.16 20.74 2.76
C LYS A 100 0.79 19.91 1.88
N ALA A 101 1.51 18.96 2.45
CA ALA A 101 2.44 18.11 1.72
C ALA A 101 1.74 16.96 0.97
N LEU A 102 0.71 16.37 1.57
CA LEU A 102 0.05 15.15 1.08
C LEU A 102 -1.39 15.36 0.61
N GLY A 103 -1.98 16.54 0.76
CA GLY A 103 -3.43 16.77 0.55
C GLY A 103 -3.93 16.36 -0.83
N ILE A 104 -3.11 16.52 -1.88
CA ILE A 104 -3.44 16.06 -3.24
C ILE A 104 -3.39 14.52 -3.36
N PHE A 105 -2.59 13.86 -2.53
CA PHE A 105 -2.37 12.42 -2.52
C PHE A 105 -3.29 11.63 -1.58
N LEU A 106 -4.00 12.30 -0.66
CA LEU A 106 -4.97 11.63 0.21
C LEU A 106 -6.09 10.95 -0.57
N PRO A 107 -6.71 11.57 -1.59
CA PRO A 107 -7.66 10.90 -2.47
C PRO A 107 -7.06 9.70 -3.21
N LEU A 108 -5.76 9.70 -3.52
CA LEU A 108 -5.10 8.56 -4.16
C LEU A 108 -5.03 7.32 -3.26
N ILE A 109 -5.24 7.45 -1.94
CA ILE A 109 -5.35 6.31 -1.03
C ILE A 109 -6.66 5.54 -1.29
N THR A 110 -7.76 6.24 -1.61
CA THR A 110 -9.08 5.61 -1.88
C THR A 110 -9.02 4.64 -3.06
N THR A 111 -8.31 5.03 -4.11
CA THR A 111 -8.15 4.25 -5.34
C THR A 111 -6.86 3.44 -5.34
N ASN A 112 -6.24 3.22 -4.18
CA ASN A 112 -4.99 2.48 -4.10
C ASN A 112 -5.26 0.97 -4.21
N CYS A 113 -4.79 0.37 -5.30
CA CYS A 113 -4.97 -1.05 -5.56
C CYS A 113 -4.36 -1.95 -4.47
N ALA A 114 -3.33 -1.50 -3.74
CA ALA A 114 -2.76 -2.29 -2.65
C ALA A 114 -3.72 -2.40 -1.45
N VAL A 115 -4.47 -1.34 -1.15
CA VAL A 115 -5.46 -1.34 -0.04
C VAL A 115 -6.64 -2.24 -0.38
N LEU A 116 -7.17 -2.12 -1.61
CA LEU A 116 -8.24 -2.98 -2.08
C LEU A 116 -7.79 -4.44 -2.19
N GLY A 117 -6.61 -4.68 -2.77
CA GLY A 117 -6.02 -6.01 -2.91
C GLY A 117 -5.89 -6.69 -1.55
N MET A 118 -5.40 -5.98 -0.53
CA MET A 118 -5.24 -6.55 0.81
C MET A 118 -6.58 -6.99 1.40
N ALA A 119 -7.63 -6.17 1.25
CA ALA A 119 -8.97 -6.50 1.75
C ALA A 119 -9.56 -7.72 1.03
N VAL A 120 -9.32 -7.86 -0.27
CA VAL A 120 -9.76 -9.01 -1.07
C VAL A 120 -8.97 -10.27 -0.70
N THR A 121 -7.64 -10.19 -0.63
CA THR A 121 -6.77 -11.32 -0.25
C THR A 121 -7.11 -11.85 1.14
N ASN A 122 -7.35 -10.97 2.12
CA ASN A 122 -7.74 -11.39 3.48
C ASN A 122 -8.97 -12.29 3.51
N VAL A 123 -9.90 -12.05 2.58
CA VAL A 123 -11.17 -12.75 2.48
C VAL A 123 -11.03 -14.03 1.65
N GLU A 124 -10.27 -13.98 0.56
CA GLU A 124 -10.01 -15.16 -0.29
C GLU A 124 -9.17 -16.23 0.43
N GLU A 125 -8.21 -15.80 1.25
CA GLU A 125 -7.40 -16.68 2.09
C GLU A 125 -8.14 -17.15 3.37
N GLY A 126 -9.37 -16.68 3.60
CA GLY A 126 -10.18 -17.11 4.74
C GLY A 126 -9.58 -16.74 6.12
N TYR A 127 -8.83 -15.65 6.19
CA TYR A 127 -8.16 -15.25 7.43
C TYR A 127 -9.14 -14.85 8.54
N ASN A 128 -8.81 -15.25 9.77
CA ASN A 128 -9.48 -14.75 10.97
C ASN A 128 -9.12 -13.28 11.22
N LEU A 129 -9.90 -12.56 12.04
CA LEU A 129 -9.68 -11.13 12.33
C LEU A 129 -8.22 -10.79 12.71
N ILE A 130 -7.61 -11.60 13.56
CA ILE A 130 -6.21 -11.41 14.00
C ILE A 130 -5.24 -11.64 12.83
N GLN A 131 -5.45 -12.70 12.05
CA GLN A 131 -4.64 -12.99 10.86
C GLN A 131 -4.77 -11.87 9.81
N SER A 132 -5.98 -11.33 9.60
CA SER A 132 -6.24 -10.21 8.68
C SER A 132 -5.51 -8.93 9.10
N ILE A 133 -5.45 -8.62 10.40
CA ILE A 133 -4.70 -7.45 10.92
C ILE A 133 -3.20 -7.66 10.71
N VAL A 134 -2.69 -8.86 11.02
CA VAL A 134 -1.26 -9.17 10.85
C VAL A 134 -0.86 -9.16 9.37
N HIS A 135 -1.70 -9.69 8.49
CA HIS A 135 -1.52 -9.61 7.04
C HIS A 135 -1.55 -8.16 6.55
N ALA A 136 -2.49 -7.33 7.04
CA ALA A 136 -2.56 -5.92 6.70
C ALA A 136 -1.31 -5.14 7.15
N LEU A 137 -0.79 -5.42 8.34
CA LEU A 137 0.47 -4.84 8.84
C LEU A 137 1.66 -5.28 7.99
N GLY A 138 1.73 -6.56 7.60
CA GLY A 138 2.77 -7.08 6.71
C GLY A 138 2.73 -6.43 5.32
N ALA A 139 1.55 -6.39 4.70
CA ALA A 139 1.33 -5.77 3.40
C ALA A 139 1.63 -4.26 3.41
N ALA A 140 1.18 -3.55 4.44
CA ALA A 140 1.49 -2.14 4.64
C ALA A 140 2.99 -1.89 4.89
N GLY A 141 3.63 -2.74 5.70
CA GLY A 141 5.07 -2.72 5.92
C GLY A 141 5.85 -2.94 4.63
N GLY A 142 5.39 -3.86 3.77
CA GLY A 142 5.96 -4.10 2.45
C GLY A 142 5.82 -2.89 1.51
N PHE A 143 4.66 -2.22 1.53
CA PHE A 143 4.43 -0.99 0.79
C PHE A 143 5.33 0.16 1.29
N MET A 144 5.41 0.34 2.62
CA MET A 144 6.25 1.35 3.25
C MET A 144 7.73 1.13 2.94
N LEU A 145 8.21 -0.12 3.03
CA LEU A 145 9.56 -0.47 2.66
C LEU A 145 9.86 -0.13 1.20
N ALA A 146 8.97 -0.54 0.28
CA ALA A 146 9.14 -0.28 -1.15
C ALA A 146 9.21 1.22 -1.44
N ILE A 147 8.25 2.02 -0.95
CA ILE A 147 8.17 3.45 -1.28
C ILE A 147 9.35 4.24 -0.69
N VAL A 148 9.81 3.88 0.50
CA VAL A 148 10.97 4.50 1.14
C VAL A 148 12.25 4.16 0.37
N LEU A 149 12.48 2.88 0.04
CA LEU A 149 13.63 2.47 -0.79
C LEU A 149 13.65 3.19 -2.14
N MET A 150 12.49 3.28 -2.79
CA MET A 150 12.36 3.99 -4.05
C MET A 150 12.71 5.48 -3.90
N SER A 151 12.26 6.12 -2.82
CA SER A 151 12.58 7.52 -2.57
C SER A 151 14.07 7.75 -2.32
N PHE A 152 14.75 6.85 -1.61
CA PHE A 152 16.20 6.91 -1.43
C PHE A 152 16.95 6.76 -2.75
N LEU A 153 16.51 5.84 -3.62
CA LEU A 153 17.12 5.64 -4.93
C LEU A 153 16.89 6.83 -5.85
N ARG A 154 15.66 7.37 -5.87
CA ARG A 154 15.33 8.54 -6.71
C ARG A 154 16.12 9.77 -6.34
N GLU A 155 16.28 10.09 -5.05
CA GLU A 155 17.10 11.24 -4.66
C GLU A 155 18.55 11.10 -5.16
N LYS A 156 19.15 9.91 -5.03
CA LYS A 156 20.51 9.68 -5.57
C LYS A 156 20.59 9.75 -7.10
N ILE A 157 19.55 9.31 -7.80
CA ILE A 157 19.48 9.32 -9.26
C ILE A 157 19.29 10.76 -9.75
N ASP A 158 18.44 11.54 -9.11
CA ASP A 158 18.16 12.93 -9.49
C ASP A 158 19.38 13.84 -9.26
N ASP A 159 20.25 13.51 -8.30
CA ASP A 159 21.53 14.18 -8.05
C ASP A 159 22.64 13.82 -9.08
N ASN A 160 22.45 12.79 -9.90
CA ASN A 160 23.47 12.33 -10.86
C ASN A 160 23.36 13.07 -12.21
N GLU A 161 24.38 13.88 -12.52
CA GLU A 161 24.44 14.69 -13.74
C GLU A 161 24.73 13.88 -15.02
N GLU A 162 25.28 12.67 -14.92
CA GLU A 162 25.65 11.81 -16.06
C GLU A 162 24.43 11.26 -16.81
N ILE A 163 23.24 11.35 -16.22
CA ILE A 163 22.00 10.85 -16.83
C ILE A 163 21.52 11.80 -17.92
N HIS A 164 21.40 11.26 -19.13
CA HIS A 164 20.90 11.97 -20.30
C HIS A 164 19.52 12.59 -20.05
N PRO A 165 19.26 13.85 -20.47
CA PRO A 165 18.01 14.57 -20.21
C PRO A 165 16.72 13.80 -20.53
N TYR A 166 16.67 13.08 -21.66
CA TYR A 166 15.51 12.26 -22.05
C TYR A 166 15.19 11.09 -21.11
N PHE A 167 16.15 10.60 -20.32
CA PHE A 167 15.91 9.52 -19.36
C PHE A 167 15.47 10.03 -17.98
N ARG A 168 15.60 11.33 -17.70
CA ARG A 168 15.27 11.90 -16.39
C ARG A 168 13.77 11.84 -16.10
N GLY A 169 13.43 11.70 -14.82
CA GLY A 169 12.04 11.64 -14.37
C GLY A 169 11.42 10.25 -14.50
N LEU A 170 10.29 10.12 -15.20
CA LEU A 170 9.50 8.89 -15.23
C LEU A 170 10.24 7.68 -15.85
N PRO A 171 10.97 7.80 -16.98
CA PRO A 171 11.63 6.66 -17.61
C PRO A 171 12.60 5.96 -16.66
N ILE A 172 13.55 6.70 -16.07
CA ILE A 172 14.50 6.12 -15.12
C ILE A 172 13.81 5.57 -13.86
N THR A 173 12.75 6.24 -13.39
CA THR A 173 11.95 5.76 -12.25
C THR A 173 11.35 4.38 -12.53
N LEU A 174 10.83 4.14 -13.74
CA LEU A 174 10.29 2.84 -14.12
C LEU A 174 11.39 1.77 -14.25
N PHE A 175 12.55 2.12 -14.81
CA PHE A 175 13.70 1.20 -14.86
C PHE A 175 14.19 0.82 -13.45
N THR A 176 14.32 1.79 -12.55
CA THR A 176 14.70 1.52 -11.16
C THR A 176 13.65 0.65 -10.46
N ALA A 177 12.36 0.91 -10.66
CA ALA A 177 11.29 0.08 -10.11
C ALA A 177 11.35 -1.37 -10.64
N ALA A 178 11.65 -1.55 -11.93
CA ALA A 178 11.83 -2.88 -12.52
C ALA A 178 13.04 -3.61 -11.92
N LEU A 179 14.18 -2.94 -11.77
CA LEU A 179 15.38 -3.52 -11.13
C LEU A 179 15.12 -3.86 -9.65
N MET A 180 14.37 -3.03 -8.93
CA MET A 180 13.94 -3.32 -7.56
C MET A 180 13.03 -4.55 -7.51
N SER A 181 12.08 -4.68 -8.45
CA SER A 181 11.22 -5.86 -8.54
C SER A 181 12.04 -7.13 -8.74
N ILE A 182 13.02 -7.12 -9.66
CA ILE A 182 13.93 -8.26 -9.89
C ILE A 182 14.71 -8.63 -8.62
N ALA A 183 15.22 -7.63 -7.88
CA ALA A 183 15.92 -7.88 -6.62
C ALA A 183 15.00 -8.53 -5.56
N PHE A 184 13.73 -8.12 -5.51
CA PHE A 184 12.76 -8.67 -4.57
C PHE A 184 12.27 -10.08 -4.93
N LEU A 185 12.35 -10.50 -6.20
CA LEU A 185 12.10 -11.90 -6.59
C LEU A 185 13.04 -12.87 -5.87
N GLY A 186 14.22 -12.43 -5.43
CA GLY A 186 15.14 -13.23 -4.62
C GLY A 186 14.56 -13.69 -3.28
N PHE A 187 13.52 -13.02 -2.76
CA PHE A 187 12.83 -13.42 -1.52
C PHE A 187 11.76 -14.50 -1.74
N GLN A 188 11.45 -14.89 -2.98
CA GLN A 188 10.41 -15.89 -3.25
C GLN A 188 10.71 -17.28 -2.67
N GLY A 189 11.98 -17.59 -2.39
CA GLY A 189 12.39 -18.86 -1.76
C GLY A 189 12.57 -18.80 -0.24
N LEU A 190 12.10 -17.73 0.44
CA LEU A 190 12.31 -17.54 1.89
C LEU A 190 11.35 -18.37 2.77
N ILE A 191 10.28 -18.92 2.19
CA ILE A 191 9.20 -19.63 2.90
C ILE A 191 8.99 -21.00 2.28
#